data_AF-D0LU20-F1
#
_entry.id   AF-D0LU20-F1
#
_cell.length_a   1.000
_cell.length_b   1.000
_cell.length_c   1.000
_cell.angle_alpha   90.00
_cell.angle_beta   90.00
_cell.angle_gamma   90.00
#
_symmetry.space_group_name_H-M   'P 1'
#
loop_
_entity.id
_entity.type
_entity.pdbx_description
1 polymer ?
#
loop_
_entity_poly.entity_id
_entity_poly.type
_entity_poly.pdbx_seq_one_letter_code
_entity_poly.pdbx_strand_id
1 'polypeptide(L)'
;MTSHDELRERAKELRCLYTVSEILSDRTTVPTDVFRRVVECIPEGWQHPERTGARLEYLHRSYVGPGYQADGAHLSEPIRVWGTEVGRLEVSHAVAGSDEPAFLAEERELQRAIAARLGEYLEWKHTELLGGRMPRTAEHWRWRENYAIALAAALDGERFGVSRVFLTGSTESGDAGPGSDIDLVFVFSGTEEQRAQLLLWLEGWSLCLAEIAFQQTGVRIRDGALGIRMVAPHDESAIVQDAGMRELPLARAG
;
A
#
# COMPACT_ATOMS: atom_id res chain seq x y z
N MET A 1 -12.68 25.08 33.63
CA MET A 1 -13.71 24.30 32.92
C MET A 1 -14.66 23.71 33.96
N THR A 2 -15.97 23.78 33.76
CA THR A 2 -16.91 23.15 34.70
C THR A 2 -17.05 21.65 34.35
N SER A 3 -17.45 20.81 35.31
CA SER A 3 -17.69 19.36 35.05
C SER A 3 -18.69 19.11 33.91
N HIS A 4 -19.58 20.07 33.63
CA HIS A 4 -20.52 19.99 32.52
C HIS A 4 -19.85 20.21 31.15
N ASP A 5 -18.85 21.10 31.08
CA ASP A 5 -18.09 21.37 29.85
C ASP A 5 -17.22 20.17 29.47
N GLU A 6 -16.57 19.54 30.45
CA GLU A 6 -15.78 18.31 30.24
C GLU A 6 -16.64 17.17 29.68
N LEU A 7 -17.85 16.98 30.21
CA LEU A 7 -18.78 15.98 29.70
C LEU A 7 -19.23 16.28 28.26
N ARG A 8 -19.44 17.55 27.93
CA ARG A 8 -19.85 17.98 26.59
C ARG A 8 -18.74 17.74 25.56
N GLU A 9 -17.49 18.07 25.89
CA GLU A 9 -16.34 17.83 25.01
C GLU A 9 -16.08 16.33 24.83
N ARG A 10 -16.16 15.52 25.91
CA ARG A 10 -16.11 14.06 25.78
C ARG A 10 -17.21 13.48 24.90
N ALA A 11 -18.41 14.03 24.96
CA ALA A 11 -19.49 13.61 24.08
C ALA A 11 -19.22 13.98 22.61
N LYS A 12 -18.53 15.09 22.33
CA LYS A 12 -18.09 15.46 20.97
C LYS A 12 -17.03 14.48 20.45
N GLU A 13 -16.00 14.21 21.23
CA GLU A 13 -14.93 13.25 20.88
C GLU A 13 -15.52 11.87 20.53
N LEU A 14 -16.40 11.35 21.39
CA LEU A 14 -17.04 10.05 21.19
C LEU A 14 -17.89 10.04 19.92
N ARG A 15 -18.72 11.07 19.70
CA ARG A 15 -19.51 11.18 18.46
C ARG A 15 -18.62 11.20 17.22
N CYS A 16 -17.53 11.97 17.23
CA CYS A 16 -16.58 11.99 16.13
C CYS A 16 -16.01 10.59 15.85
N LEU A 17 -15.59 9.86 16.89
CA LEU A 17 -15.07 8.50 16.73
C LEU A 17 -16.13 7.52 16.20
N TYR A 18 -17.38 7.62 16.65
CA TYR A 18 -18.47 6.79 16.14
C TYR A 18 -18.74 7.07 14.67
N THR A 19 -18.88 8.34 14.28
CA THR A 19 -19.12 8.72 12.88
C THR A 19 -17.98 8.26 11.97
N VAL A 20 -16.72 8.46 12.38
CA VAL A 20 -15.57 7.95 11.65
C VAL A 20 -15.63 6.43 11.53
N SER A 21 -15.91 5.71 12.62
CA SER A 21 -16.00 4.25 12.62
C SER A 21 -17.12 3.75 11.69
N GLU A 22 -18.25 4.46 11.63
CA GLU A 22 -19.35 4.15 10.72
C GLU A 22 -18.93 4.34 9.25
N ILE A 23 -18.28 5.47 8.94
CA ILE A 23 -17.74 5.75 7.60
C ILE A 23 -16.75 4.66 7.17
N LEU A 24 -15.84 4.25 8.06
CA LEU A 24 -14.84 3.21 7.80
C LEU A 24 -15.44 1.79 7.75
N SER A 25 -16.62 1.58 8.32
CA SER A 25 -17.32 0.29 8.26
C SER A 25 -18.02 0.06 6.92
N ASP A 26 -18.18 1.10 6.09
CA ASP A 26 -18.79 0.97 4.77
C ASP A 26 -17.84 0.22 3.81
N ARG A 27 -18.20 -1.03 3.55
CA ARG A 27 -17.40 -1.94 2.72
C ARG A 27 -17.61 -1.75 1.23
N THR A 28 -18.67 -1.06 0.82
CA THR A 28 -19.07 -0.94 -0.59
C THR A 28 -18.45 0.27 -1.29
N THR A 29 -18.02 1.24 -0.50
CA THR A 29 -17.50 2.52 -0.99
C THR A 29 -16.01 2.44 -1.32
N VAL A 30 -15.58 3.16 -2.37
CA VAL A 30 -14.18 3.25 -2.75
C VAL A 30 -13.39 4.09 -1.72
N PRO A 31 -12.11 3.75 -1.43
CA PRO A 31 -11.34 4.45 -0.39
C PRO A 31 -11.30 5.97 -0.52
N THR A 32 -11.25 6.49 -1.75
CA THR A 32 -11.27 7.94 -2.01
C THR A 32 -12.48 8.66 -1.41
N ASP A 33 -13.68 8.09 -1.52
CA ASP A 33 -14.89 8.71 -0.97
C ASP A 33 -14.98 8.53 0.55
N VAL A 34 -14.47 7.40 1.07
CA VAL A 34 -14.31 7.18 2.51
C VAL A 34 -13.39 8.24 3.12
N PHE A 35 -12.21 8.48 2.53
CA PHE A 35 -11.26 9.47 3.03
C PHE A 35 -11.84 10.89 3.02
N ARG A 36 -12.59 11.25 1.97
CA ARG A 36 -13.26 12.56 1.89
C ARG A 36 -14.24 12.75 3.04
N ARG A 37 -15.10 11.76 3.28
CA ARG A 37 -16.07 11.79 4.39
C ARG A 37 -15.38 11.85 5.76
N VAL A 38 -14.24 11.16 5.93
CA VAL A 38 -13.46 11.21 7.17
C VAL A 38 -12.91 12.61 7.42
N VAL A 39 -12.25 13.23 6.44
CA VAL A 39 -11.67 14.59 6.62
C VAL A 39 -12.75 15.67 6.81
N GLU A 40 -13.95 15.47 6.27
CA GLU A 40 -15.11 16.35 6.50
C GLU A 40 -15.67 16.22 7.93
N CYS A 41 -15.57 15.05 8.56
CA CYS A 41 -16.12 14.79 9.90
C CYS A 41 -15.21 15.29 11.02
N ILE A 42 -13.89 15.33 10.81
CA ILE A 42 -12.90 15.59 11.86
C ILE A 42 -13.12 16.91 12.62
N PRO A 43 -13.40 18.06 11.97
CA PRO A 43 -13.54 19.33 12.68
C PRO A 43 -14.55 19.31 13.84
N GLU A 44 -15.65 18.57 13.71
CA GLU A 44 -16.70 18.46 14.73
C GLU A 44 -16.24 17.79 16.04
N GLY A 45 -15.13 17.04 15.99
CA GLY A 45 -14.52 16.40 17.14
C GLY A 45 -13.58 17.31 17.96
N TRP A 46 -13.22 18.48 17.44
CA TRP A 46 -12.30 19.42 18.07
C TRP A 46 -13.03 20.48 18.90
N GLN A 47 -12.32 21.14 19.80
CA GLN A 47 -12.88 22.18 20.68
C GLN A 47 -13.54 23.31 19.87
N HIS A 48 -12.88 23.73 18.79
CA HIS A 48 -13.29 24.79 17.87
C HIS A 48 -13.46 24.27 16.43
N PRO A 49 -14.60 23.64 16.08
CA PRO A 49 -14.84 23.11 14.75
C PRO A 49 -14.72 24.16 13.63
N GLU A 50 -15.14 25.39 13.89
CA GLU A 50 -15.12 26.50 12.93
C GLU A 50 -13.71 27.01 12.59
N ARG A 51 -12.72 26.65 13.40
CA ARG A 51 -11.30 26.97 13.21
C ARG A 51 -10.46 25.75 12.87
N THR A 52 -11.07 24.57 12.80
CA THR A 52 -10.40 23.30 12.59
C THR A 52 -10.64 22.82 11.16
N GLY A 53 -9.58 22.32 10.51
CA GLY A 53 -9.68 21.63 9.23
C GLY A 53 -8.78 20.40 9.20
N ALA A 54 -9.04 19.47 8.29
CA ALA A 54 -8.29 18.23 8.22
C ALA A 54 -7.79 17.92 6.80
N ARG A 55 -6.64 17.24 6.72
CA ARG A 55 -6.06 16.73 5.50
C ARG A 55 -5.58 15.30 5.73
N LEU A 56 -5.90 14.42 4.80
CA LEU A 56 -5.37 13.06 4.76
C LEU A 56 -4.46 12.94 3.54
N GLU A 57 -3.21 12.56 3.78
CA GLU A 57 -2.27 12.15 2.74
C GLU A 57 -2.22 10.63 2.71
N TYR A 58 -2.40 10.02 1.54
CA TYR A 58 -2.26 8.58 1.32
C TYR A 58 -1.62 8.33 -0.05
N LEU A 59 -0.44 7.70 -0.07
CA LEU A 59 0.30 7.37 -1.29
C LEU A 59 0.43 8.57 -2.26
N HIS A 60 0.85 9.71 -1.72
CA HIS A 60 1.02 10.99 -2.42
C HIS A 60 -0.26 11.62 -3.00
N ARG A 61 -1.43 11.07 -2.68
CA ARG A 61 -2.72 11.73 -2.91
C ARG A 61 -3.14 12.45 -1.66
N SER A 62 -3.61 13.68 -1.83
CA SER A 62 -4.09 14.51 -0.74
C SER A 62 -5.61 14.66 -0.81
N TYR A 63 -6.27 14.41 0.31
CA TYR A 63 -7.70 14.59 0.51
C TYR A 63 -7.87 15.69 1.55
N VAL A 64 -8.46 16.81 1.15
CA VAL A 64 -8.54 18.02 1.98
C VAL A 64 -10.00 18.27 2.34
N GLY A 65 -10.27 18.34 3.64
CA GLY A 65 -11.57 18.72 4.18
C GLY A 65 -11.74 20.24 4.22
N PRO A 66 -12.97 20.72 4.52
CA PRO A 66 -13.24 22.14 4.68
C PRO A 66 -12.39 22.74 5.80
N GLY A 67 -12.01 24.01 5.64
CA GLY A 67 -11.30 24.78 6.67
C GLY A 67 -9.82 24.44 6.87
N TYR A 68 -9.24 23.51 6.11
CA TYR A 68 -7.82 23.16 6.26
C TYR A 68 -6.90 24.31 5.80
N GLN A 69 -5.93 24.65 6.64
CA GLN A 69 -4.95 25.71 6.40
C GLN A 69 -3.53 25.17 6.59
N ALA A 70 -2.73 25.17 5.52
CA ALA A 70 -1.36 24.64 5.53
C ALA A 70 -0.37 25.51 6.33
N ASP A 71 -0.69 26.79 6.50
CA ASP A 71 0.08 27.81 7.21
C ASP A 71 -0.34 27.99 8.68
N GLY A 72 -1.40 27.29 9.11
CA GLY A 72 -1.85 27.26 10.50
C GLY A 72 -1.03 26.35 11.41
N ALA A 73 -1.36 26.37 12.70
CA ALA A 73 -0.85 25.36 13.64
C ALA A 73 -1.41 24.00 13.24
N HIS A 74 -0.57 22.96 13.19
CA HIS A 74 -1.00 21.63 12.77
C HIS A 74 -0.55 20.53 13.72
N LEU A 75 -1.39 19.52 13.83
CA LEU A 75 -1.00 18.19 14.30
C LEU A 75 -0.82 17.28 13.09
N SER A 76 0.15 16.38 13.15
CA SER A 76 0.39 15.37 12.12
C SER A 76 0.58 14.03 12.79
N GLU A 77 -0.18 13.04 12.34
CA GLU A 77 -0.13 11.67 12.85
C GLU A 77 0.02 10.68 11.68
N PRO A 78 1.02 9.78 11.72
CA PRO A 78 1.22 8.79 10.67
C PRO A 78 0.07 7.78 10.60
N ILE A 79 -0.40 7.51 9.39
CA ILE A 79 -1.30 6.39 9.09
C ILE A 79 -0.41 5.19 8.77
N ARG A 80 -0.55 4.15 9.59
CA ARG A 80 0.24 2.93 9.45
C ARG A 80 -0.64 1.78 8.99
N VAL A 81 -0.23 1.15 7.91
CA VAL A 81 -0.80 -0.12 7.43
C VAL A 81 0.27 -1.15 7.71
N TRP A 82 -0.03 -2.12 8.57
CA TRP A 82 0.91 -3.16 8.94
C TRP A 82 2.20 -2.62 9.55
N GLY A 83 2.14 -1.49 10.25
CA GLY A 83 3.32 -0.83 10.83
C GLY A 83 4.11 0.06 9.87
N THR A 84 3.93 -0.09 8.55
CA THR A 84 4.53 0.79 7.54
C THR A 84 3.71 2.07 7.41
N GLU A 85 4.40 3.21 7.41
CA GLU A 85 3.78 4.51 7.17
C GLU A 85 3.41 4.64 5.69
N VAL A 86 2.11 4.76 5.41
CA VAL A 86 1.59 4.87 4.03
C VAL A 86 1.00 6.26 3.74
N GLY A 87 0.98 7.12 4.75
CA GLY A 87 0.26 8.37 4.74
C GLY A 87 0.27 9.05 6.10
N ARG A 88 -0.39 10.20 6.18
CA ARG A 88 -0.50 11.00 7.40
C ARG A 88 -1.89 11.63 7.48
N LEU A 89 -2.44 11.69 8.68
CA LEU A 89 -3.59 12.49 9.00
C LEU A 89 -3.13 13.78 9.65
N GLU A 90 -3.52 14.90 9.09
CA GLU A 90 -3.21 16.22 9.62
C GLU A 90 -4.47 16.96 10.00
N VAL A 91 -4.38 17.69 11.10
CA VAL A 91 -5.43 18.59 11.57
C VAL A 91 -4.82 19.96 11.75
N SER A 92 -5.35 20.95 11.06
CA SER A 92 -4.93 22.35 11.16
C SER A 92 -5.91 23.14 12.02
N HIS A 93 -5.39 24.10 12.77
CA HIS A 93 -6.18 25.07 13.51
C HIS A 93 -5.78 26.49 13.08
N ALA A 94 -6.77 27.30 12.71
CA ALA A 94 -6.58 28.70 12.35
C ALA A 94 -6.11 29.49 13.59
N VAL A 95 -4.85 29.89 13.61
CA VAL A 95 -4.27 30.63 14.75
C VAL A 95 -4.75 32.08 14.68
N ALA A 96 -5.56 32.48 15.65
CA ALA A 96 -5.96 33.87 15.85
C ALA A 96 -5.34 34.36 17.15
N GLY A 97 -4.12 34.90 17.08
CA GLY A 97 -3.49 35.77 18.09
C GLY A 97 -3.63 35.42 19.58
N SER A 98 -3.84 34.16 19.97
CA SER A 98 -4.11 33.75 21.35
C SER A 98 -2.88 33.10 21.98
N ASP A 99 -2.65 33.37 23.27
CA ASP A 99 -1.62 32.71 24.10
C ASP A 99 -1.95 31.25 24.46
N GLU A 100 -3.14 30.75 24.10
CA GLU A 100 -3.55 29.36 24.35
C GLU A 100 -2.93 28.38 23.34
N PRO A 101 -2.54 27.17 23.78
CA PRO A 101 -2.06 26.13 22.89
C PRO A 101 -3.15 25.77 21.87
N ALA A 102 -2.77 25.72 20.59
CA ALA A 102 -3.72 25.47 19.49
C ALA A 102 -4.43 24.10 19.53
N PHE A 103 -3.91 23.15 20.32
CA PHE A 103 -4.48 21.81 20.45
C PHE A 103 -4.32 21.23 21.86
N LEU A 104 -5.38 20.59 22.35
CA LEU A 104 -5.42 19.89 23.64
C LEU A 104 -4.75 18.51 23.58
N ALA A 105 -4.48 17.92 24.75
CA ALA A 105 -3.92 16.56 24.82
C ALA A 105 -4.92 15.51 24.32
N GLU A 106 -6.19 15.70 24.64
CA GLU A 106 -7.31 14.86 24.24
C GLU A 106 -7.52 14.87 22.72
N GLU A 107 -7.35 16.03 22.07
CA GLU A 107 -7.43 16.16 20.61
C GLU A 107 -6.30 15.39 19.89
N ARG A 108 -5.10 15.36 20.49
CA ARG A 108 -3.98 14.54 19.99
C ARG A 108 -4.30 13.05 20.11
N GLU A 109 -4.90 12.63 21.22
CA GLU A 109 -5.36 11.25 21.39
C GLU A 109 -6.48 10.89 20.42
N LEU A 110 -7.42 11.81 20.19
CA LEU A 110 -8.49 11.65 19.22
C LEU A 110 -7.92 11.44 17.80
N GLN A 111 -6.99 12.28 17.36
CA GLN A 111 -6.32 12.15 16.08
C GLN A 111 -5.57 10.80 15.95
N ARG A 112 -4.81 10.42 16.99
CA ARG A 112 -4.15 9.10 17.06
C ARG A 112 -5.13 7.96 16.87
N ALA A 113 -6.25 8.00 17.57
CA ALA A 113 -7.29 6.98 17.48
C ALA A 113 -7.98 6.93 16.10
N ILE A 114 -8.07 8.06 15.39
CA ILE A 114 -8.61 8.13 14.03
C ILE A 114 -7.57 7.58 13.02
N ALA A 115 -6.31 7.98 13.14
CA ALA A 115 -5.22 7.49 12.28
C ALA A 115 -5.04 5.97 12.39
N ALA A 116 -5.15 5.41 13.60
CA ALA A 116 -5.12 3.97 13.83
C ALA A 116 -6.27 3.23 13.12
N ARG A 117 -7.52 3.72 13.25
CA ARG A 117 -8.68 3.13 12.57
C ARG A 117 -8.59 3.23 11.05
N LEU A 118 -8.05 4.33 10.51
CA LEU A 118 -7.76 4.46 9.09
C LEU A 118 -6.77 3.39 8.61
N GLY A 119 -5.73 3.13 9.42
CA GLY A 119 -4.79 2.02 9.21
C GLY A 119 -5.52 0.67 9.14
N GLU A 120 -6.32 0.34 10.15
CA GLU A 120 -7.10 -0.91 10.21
C GLU A 120 -8.05 -1.08 9.00
N TYR A 121 -8.74 -0.01 8.60
CA TYR A 121 -9.60 -0.01 7.42
C TYR A 121 -8.80 -0.30 6.14
N LEU A 122 -7.64 0.35 5.96
CA LEU A 122 -6.78 0.15 4.81
C LEU A 122 -6.21 -1.28 4.74
N GLU A 123 -5.80 -1.83 5.88
CA GLU A 123 -5.37 -3.22 5.99
C GLU A 123 -6.47 -4.20 5.57
N TRP A 124 -7.69 -3.98 6.04
CA TRP A 124 -8.85 -4.77 5.63
C TRP A 124 -9.11 -4.61 4.13
N LYS A 125 -9.12 -3.39 3.59
CA LYS A 125 -9.31 -3.15 2.15
C LYS A 125 -8.26 -3.82 1.28
N HIS A 126 -7.00 -3.81 1.70
CA HIS A 126 -5.94 -4.52 0.99
C HIS A 126 -6.12 -6.05 1.08
N THR A 127 -6.59 -6.56 2.21
CA THR A 127 -6.89 -7.98 2.40
C THR A 127 -8.10 -8.43 1.57
N GLU A 128 -9.13 -7.59 1.47
CA GLU A 128 -10.34 -7.82 0.66
C GLU A 128 -10.00 -7.85 -0.84
N LEU A 129 -9.31 -6.83 -1.35
CA LEU A 129 -8.91 -6.73 -2.76
C LEU A 129 -8.02 -7.91 -3.20
N LEU A 130 -7.28 -8.51 -2.26
CA LEU A 130 -6.30 -9.56 -2.51
C LEU A 130 -6.78 -10.96 -2.06
N GLY A 131 -8.07 -11.14 -1.77
CA GLY A 131 -8.67 -12.46 -1.52
C GLY A 131 -8.25 -13.12 -0.20
N GLY A 132 -7.91 -12.35 0.83
CA GLY A 132 -7.74 -12.86 2.19
C GLY A 132 -6.39 -13.48 2.55
N ARG A 133 -5.34 -13.30 1.73
CA ARG A 133 -4.06 -14.05 1.86
C ARG A 133 -2.77 -13.22 1.93
N MET A 134 -2.83 -11.93 2.28
CA MET A 134 -1.60 -11.13 2.39
C MET A 134 -1.13 -10.99 3.84
N PRO A 135 0.12 -11.39 4.16
CA PRO A 135 0.74 -11.01 5.41
C PRO A 135 1.14 -9.53 5.38
N ARG A 136 1.02 -8.92 6.56
CA ARG A 136 1.56 -7.61 6.93
C ARG A 136 3.02 -7.48 6.46
N THR A 137 3.40 -6.33 5.89
CA THR A 137 4.74 -5.72 5.58
C THR A 137 6.07 -6.39 5.98
N ALA A 138 6.12 -7.37 6.88
CA ALA A 138 7.31 -8.13 7.24
C ALA A 138 7.76 -9.15 6.17
N GLU A 139 6.92 -9.52 5.21
CA GLU A 139 7.25 -10.54 4.19
C GLU A 139 7.14 -9.98 2.76
N HIS A 140 7.90 -8.93 2.48
CA HIS A 140 8.04 -8.34 1.14
C HIS A 140 8.41 -9.35 0.04
N TRP A 141 9.05 -10.47 0.39
CA TRP A 141 9.34 -11.58 -0.51
C TRP A 141 8.07 -12.37 -0.89
N ARG A 142 7.10 -12.51 0.02
CA ARG A 142 5.97 -13.43 -0.18
C ARG A 142 4.96 -12.94 -1.19
N TRP A 143 4.71 -11.63 -1.22
CA TRP A 143 3.83 -11.06 -2.24
C TRP A 143 4.49 -11.09 -3.62
N ARG A 144 5.80 -10.83 -3.69
CA ARG A 144 6.60 -10.97 -4.91
C ARG A 144 6.60 -12.40 -5.42
N GLU A 145 6.79 -13.37 -4.53
CA GLU A 145 6.66 -14.80 -4.83
C GLU A 145 5.29 -15.13 -5.41
N ASN A 146 4.20 -14.66 -4.81
CA ASN A 146 2.85 -14.90 -5.32
C ASN A 146 2.65 -14.34 -6.74
N TYR A 147 3.16 -13.14 -7.03
CA TYR A 147 3.09 -12.59 -8.38
C TYR A 147 3.99 -13.34 -9.37
N ALA A 148 5.17 -13.78 -8.95
CA ALA A 148 6.03 -14.63 -9.77
C ALA A 148 5.31 -15.93 -10.17
N ILE A 149 4.65 -16.59 -9.21
CA ILE A 149 3.84 -17.78 -9.44
C ILE A 149 2.68 -17.47 -10.39
N ALA A 150 1.95 -16.37 -10.17
CA ALA A 150 0.82 -15.99 -11.01
C ALA A 150 1.25 -15.66 -12.45
N LEU A 151 2.38 -14.97 -12.62
CA LEU A 151 2.98 -14.67 -13.92
C LEU A 151 3.36 -15.96 -14.64
N ALA A 152 4.09 -16.87 -13.97
CA ALA A 152 4.47 -18.15 -14.55
C ALA A 152 3.24 -19.00 -14.94
N ALA A 153 2.19 -19.00 -14.12
CA ALA A 153 0.95 -19.71 -14.40
C ALA A 153 0.13 -19.07 -15.53
N ALA A 154 0.30 -17.78 -15.81
CA ALA A 154 -0.36 -17.09 -16.93
C ALA A 154 0.48 -17.12 -18.23
N LEU A 155 1.75 -17.49 -18.14
CA LEU A 155 2.67 -17.53 -19.28
C LEU A 155 2.33 -18.74 -20.18
N ASP A 156 2.07 -18.45 -21.45
CA ASP A 156 1.92 -19.46 -22.49
C ASP A 156 3.31 -19.86 -23.02
N GLY A 157 3.82 -20.98 -22.52
CA GLY A 157 5.18 -21.45 -22.82
C GLY A 157 5.40 -21.77 -24.31
N GLU A 158 4.40 -22.34 -24.98
CA GLU A 158 4.49 -22.67 -26.41
C GLU A 158 4.50 -21.40 -27.26
N ARG A 159 3.60 -20.46 -26.95
CA ARG A 159 3.55 -19.17 -27.64
C ARG A 159 4.87 -18.41 -27.51
N PHE A 160 5.45 -18.37 -26.32
CA PHE A 160 6.64 -17.56 -26.04
C PHE A 160 7.97 -18.32 -26.19
N GLY A 161 7.95 -19.62 -26.48
CA GLY A 161 9.18 -20.42 -26.60
C GLY A 161 9.93 -20.58 -25.26
N VAL A 162 9.17 -20.69 -24.17
CA VAL A 162 9.67 -20.87 -22.80
C VAL A 162 9.26 -22.25 -22.30
N SER A 163 10.22 -23.06 -21.86
CA SER A 163 9.96 -24.39 -21.33
C SER A 163 9.83 -24.42 -19.80
N ARG A 164 10.60 -23.58 -19.10
CA ARG A 164 10.67 -23.52 -17.64
C ARG A 164 10.93 -22.09 -17.16
N VAL A 165 10.44 -21.79 -15.96
CA VAL A 165 10.63 -20.50 -15.29
C VAL A 165 11.12 -20.76 -13.86
N PHE A 166 12.11 -20.01 -13.42
CA PHE A 166 12.66 -20.08 -12.08
C PHE A 166 12.62 -18.72 -11.40
N LEU A 167 12.36 -18.73 -10.10
CA LEU A 167 12.53 -17.59 -9.20
C LEU A 167 13.91 -17.67 -8.55
N THR A 168 14.59 -16.53 -8.43
CA THR A 168 15.91 -16.43 -7.80
C THR A 168 16.02 -15.14 -6.98
N GLY A 169 17.16 -14.92 -6.34
CA GLY A 169 17.49 -13.65 -5.70
C GLY A 169 16.70 -13.42 -4.42
N SER A 170 16.55 -12.16 -4.03
CA SER A 170 16.03 -11.82 -2.68
C SER A 170 14.60 -12.31 -2.41
N THR A 171 13.82 -12.51 -3.47
CA THR A 171 12.47 -13.06 -3.34
C THR A 171 12.49 -14.58 -3.06
N GLU A 172 13.46 -15.30 -3.61
CA GLU A 172 13.64 -16.74 -3.37
C GLU A 172 14.21 -17.01 -1.98
N SER A 173 15.20 -16.24 -1.55
CA SER A 173 15.86 -16.37 -0.24
C SER A 173 15.05 -15.82 0.94
N GLY A 174 13.90 -15.18 0.69
CA GLY A 174 13.01 -14.68 1.73
C GLY A 174 13.44 -13.37 2.38
N ASP A 175 14.39 -12.64 1.79
CA ASP A 175 15.00 -11.42 2.33
C ASP A 175 14.69 -10.17 1.48
N ALA A 176 13.79 -10.27 0.50
CA ALA A 176 13.35 -9.13 -0.29
C ALA A 176 12.82 -8.01 0.60
N GLY A 177 13.20 -6.76 0.30
CA GLY A 177 12.78 -5.56 1.00
C GLY A 177 11.72 -4.75 0.23
N PRO A 178 11.40 -3.55 0.73
CA PRO A 178 10.47 -2.63 0.08
C PRO A 178 10.80 -2.33 -1.39
N GLY A 179 12.08 -2.11 -1.69
CA GLY A 179 12.57 -1.74 -3.03
C GLY A 179 13.09 -2.89 -3.90
N SER A 180 12.98 -4.14 -3.46
CA SER A 180 13.46 -5.29 -4.25
C SER A 180 12.65 -5.48 -5.54
N ASP A 181 13.31 -5.95 -6.58
CA ASP A 181 12.69 -6.53 -7.77
C ASP A 181 12.41 -8.03 -7.59
N ILE A 182 11.82 -8.64 -8.62
CA ILE A 182 11.58 -10.07 -8.73
C ILE A 182 12.49 -10.61 -9.82
N ASP A 183 13.49 -11.39 -9.46
CA ASP A 183 14.40 -12.00 -10.42
C ASP A 183 13.81 -13.32 -10.97
N LEU A 184 13.64 -13.35 -12.29
CA LEU A 184 13.12 -14.51 -13.02
C LEU A 184 14.13 -15.00 -14.06
N VAL A 185 14.32 -16.31 -14.10
CA VAL A 185 15.13 -17.00 -15.10
C VAL A 185 14.21 -17.82 -16.01
N PHE A 186 14.29 -17.59 -17.32
CA PHE A 186 13.50 -18.28 -18.33
C PHE A 186 14.39 -19.20 -19.16
N VAL A 187 14.06 -20.49 -19.20
CA VAL A 187 14.67 -21.43 -20.14
C VAL A 187 14.01 -21.23 -21.50
N PHE A 188 14.76 -20.62 -22.42
CA PHE A 188 14.25 -20.10 -23.68
C PHE A 188 14.85 -20.84 -24.87
N SER A 189 13.99 -21.32 -25.76
CA SER A 189 14.36 -21.99 -27.02
C SER A 189 13.54 -21.52 -28.23
N GLY A 190 12.82 -20.40 -28.07
CA GLY A 190 11.98 -19.81 -29.11
C GLY A 190 12.75 -19.04 -30.19
N THR A 191 11.98 -18.54 -31.16
CA THR A 191 12.47 -17.65 -32.22
C THR A 191 12.71 -16.22 -31.72
N GLU A 192 13.44 -15.41 -32.49
CA GLU A 192 13.65 -13.99 -32.18
C GLU A 192 12.31 -13.22 -32.04
N GLU A 193 11.31 -13.56 -32.84
CA GLU A 193 10.00 -12.95 -32.75
C GLU A 193 9.26 -13.34 -31.46
N GLN A 194 9.32 -14.62 -31.06
CA GLN A 194 8.78 -15.05 -29.76
C GLN A 194 9.48 -14.36 -28.60
N ARG A 195 10.81 -14.16 -28.69
CA ARG A 195 11.58 -13.41 -27.71
C ARG A 195 11.09 -11.96 -27.58
N ALA A 196 10.89 -11.28 -28.70
CA ALA A 196 10.40 -9.90 -28.71
C ALA A 196 9.00 -9.80 -28.09
N GLN A 197 8.10 -10.71 -28.43
CA GLN A 197 6.75 -10.76 -27.86
C GLN A 197 6.75 -11.05 -26.35
N LEU A 198 7.61 -11.97 -25.91
CA LEU A 198 7.78 -12.29 -24.48
C LEU A 198 8.27 -11.07 -23.70
N LEU A 199 9.30 -10.39 -24.20
CA LEU A 199 9.85 -9.20 -23.54
C LEU A 199 8.81 -8.08 -23.42
N LEU A 200 8.01 -7.84 -24.46
CA LEU A 200 6.94 -6.85 -24.41
C LEU A 200 5.86 -7.21 -23.40
N TRP A 201 5.49 -8.50 -23.33
CA TRP A 201 4.52 -8.98 -22.34
C TRP A 201 5.07 -8.84 -20.91
N LEU A 202 6.33 -9.21 -20.68
CA LEU A 202 7.00 -9.07 -19.38
C LEU A 202 7.20 -7.60 -18.97
N GLU A 203 7.45 -6.69 -19.92
CA GLU A 203 7.52 -5.25 -19.66
C GLU A 203 6.19 -4.74 -19.08
N GLY A 204 5.07 -5.14 -19.66
CA GLY A 204 3.74 -4.80 -19.15
C GLY A 204 3.53 -5.27 -17.71
N TRP A 205 3.89 -6.52 -17.41
CA TRP A 205 3.87 -7.03 -16.03
C TRP A 205 4.80 -6.25 -15.11
N SER A 206 6.03 -5.95 -15.56
CA SER A 206 7.05 -5.25 -14.78
C SER A 206 6.61 -3.84 -14.37
N LEU A 207 5.98 -3.10 -15.29
CA LEU A 207 5.46 -1.76 -15.02
C LEU A 207 4.26 -1.78 -14.06
N CYS A 208 3.32 -2.72 -14.26
CA CYS A 208 2.18 -2.87 -13.35
C CYS A 208 2.62 -3.27 -11.93
N LEU A 209 3.56 -4.21 -11.82
CA LEU A 209 4.10 -4.64 -10.54
C LEU A 209 4.89 -3.54 -9.84
N ALA A 210 5.64 -2.70 -10.58
CA ALA A 210 6.33 -1.56 -10.00
C ALA A 210 5.35 -0.54 -9.40
N GLU A 211 4.22 -0.30 -10.06
CA GLU A 211 3.17 0.57 -9.52
C GLU A 211 2.53 -0.05 -8.26
N ILE A 212 2.20 -1.35 -8.28
CA ILE A 212 1.65 -2.05 -7.11
C ILE A 212 2.65 -2.01 -5.94
N ALA A 213 3.93 -2.25 -6.19
CA ALA A 213 5.01 -2.18 -5.20
C ALA A 213 5.10 -0.78 -4.58
N PHE A 214 4.99 0.26 -5.40
CA PHE A 214 5.01 1.65 -4.92
C PHE A 214 3.78 1.96 -4.07
N GLN A 215 2.59 1.54 -4.50
CA GLN A 215 1.35 1.73 -3.74
C GLN A 215 1.38 0.94 -2.41
N GLN A 216 2.10 -0.17 -2.33
CA GLN A 216 2.21 -0.96 -1.10
C GLN A 216 3.30 -0.46 -0.15
N THR A 217 4.43 0.01 -0.68
CA THR A 217 5.65 0.25 0.12
C THR A 217 6.10 1.71 0.16
N GLY A 218 5.57 2.57 -0.72
CA GLY A 218 6.04 3.94 -0.92
C GLY A 218 7.42 4.05 -1.59
N VAL A 219 8.09 2.93 -1.88
CA VAL A 219 9.41 2.92 -2.53
C VAL A 219 9.24 2.72 -4.04
N ARG A 220 9.88 3.59 -4.83
CA ARG A 220 9.85 3.48 -6.29
C ARG A 220 10.94 2.55 -6.80
N ILE A 221 10.55 1.62 -7.66
CA ILE A 221 11.46 0.77 -8.45
C ILE A 221 11.54 1.40 -9.86
N ARG A 222 12.69 1.98 -10.21
CA ARG A 222 12.80 2.86 -11.40
C ARG A 222 12.87 2.11 -12.72
N ASP A 223 13.44 0.90 -12.72
CA ASP A 223 13.75 0.14 -13.93
C ASP A 223 12.76 -1.03 -14.17
N GLY A 224 11.60 -0.99 -13.49
CA GLY A 224 10.60 -2.05 -13.49
C GLY A 224 10.82 -3.07 -12.36
N ALA A 225 9.76 -3.78 -11.99
CA ALA A 225 9.79 -4.71 -10.85
C ALA A 225 10.27 -6.12 -11.19
N LEU A 226 10.58 -6.42 -12.46
CA LEU A 226 11.06 -7.73 -12.91
C LEU A 226 12.50 -7.65 -13.43
N GLY A 227 13.41 -8.40 -12.79
CA GLY A 227 14.73 -8.71 -13.33
C GLY A 227 14.64 -9.96 -14.22
N ILE A 228 14.95 -9.84 -15.51
CA ILE A 228 14.76 -10.92 -16.48
C ILE A 228 16.12 -11.48 -16.94
N ARG A 229 16.31 -12.78 -16.77
CA ARG A 229 17.44 -13.53 -17.34
C ARG A 229 16.92 -14.66 -18.24
N MET A 230 17.49 -14.77 -19.44
CA MET A 230 17.18 -15.87 -20.37
C MET A 230 18.38 -16.79 -20.51
N VAL A 231 18.13 -18.09 -20.52
CA VAL A 231 19.16 -19.13 -20.58
C VAL A 231 18.77 -20.18 -21.61
N ALA A 232 19.76 -20.76 -22.28
CA ALA A 232 19.50 -21.80 -23.27
C ALA A 232 19.25 -23.15 -22.56
N PRO A 233 18.49 -24.09 -23.17
CA PRO A 233 18.18 -25.38 -22.54
C PRO A 233 19.40 -26.22 -22.17
N HIS A 234 20.53 -26.06 -22.86
CA HIS A 234 21.76 -26.80 -22.54
C HIS A 234 22.46 -26.30 -21.27
N ASP A 235 22.23 -25.05 -20.88
CA ASP A 235 22.79 -24.45 -19.67
C ASP A 235 21.92 -24.71 -18.42
N GLU A 236 20.73 -25.29 -18.62
CA GLU A 236 19.73 -25.56 -17.58
C GLU A 236 20.28 -26.43 -16.43
N SER A 237 21.12 -27.41 -16.74
CA SER A 237 21.68 -28.33 -15.74
C SER A 237 22.59 -27.62 -14.74
N ALA A 238 23.28 -26.56 -15.17
CA ALA A 238 24.13 -25.75 -14.30
C ALA A 238 23.29 -24.85 -13.36
N ILE A 239 22.07 -24.51 -13.77
CA ILE A 239 21.15 -23.62 -13.06
C ILE A 239 20.37 -24.40 -12.00
N VAL A 240 19.90 -25.60 -12.33
CA VAL A 240 19.17 -26.48 -11.39
C VAL A 240 20.06 -26.96 -10.24
N GLN A 241 21.39 -26.93 -10.43
CA GLN A 241 22.36 -27.28 -9.39
C GLN A 241 22.74 -26.10 -8.48
N ASP A 242 22.31 -24.88 -8.82
CA ASP A 242 22.59 -23.69 -8.01
C ASP A 242 21.65 -23.63 -6.80
N ALA A 243 22.21 -23.56 -5.60
CA ALA A 243 21.47 -23.47 -4.35
C ALA A 243 20.93 -22.05 -4.17
N GLY A 244 19.85 -21.72 -4.89
CA GLY A 244 19.21 -20.39 -4.84
C GLY A 244 18.17 -20.15 -5.94
N MET A 245 17.72 -21.22 -6.61
CA MET A 245 16.70 -21.11 -7.65
C MET A 245 15.58 -22.12 -7.41
N ARG A 246 14.34 -21.62 -7.49
CA ARG A 246 13.14 -22.43 -7.33
C ARG A 246 12.29 -22.40 -8.59
N GLU A 247 11.98 -23.58 -9.12
CA GLU A 247 11.09 -23.70 -10.28
C GLU A 247 9.66 -23.25 -9.95
N LEU A 248 9.08 -22.48 -10.86
CA LEU A 248 7.70 -22.00 -10.78
C LEU A 248 6.77 -22.84 -11.66
N PRO A 249 5.50 -22.98 -11.28
CA PRO A 249 4.54 -23.74 -12.08
C PRO A 249 4.23 -22.99 -13.39
N LEU A 250 4.65 -23.57 -14.51
CA LEU A 250 4.30 -23.08 -15.85
C LEU A 250 2.98 -23.70 -16.32
N ALA A 251 2.13 -22.92 -16.98
CA ALA A 251 0.93 -23.45 -17.62
C ALA A 251 1.32 -24.54 -18.62
N ARG A 252 0.73 -25.73 -18.48
CA ARG A 252 0.81 -26.76 -19.52
C ARG A 252 -0.23 -26.45 -20.57
N ALA A 253 0.15 -26.56 -21.85
CA ALA A 253 -0.79 -26.45 -22.96
C ALA A 253 -1.98 -27.41 -22.71
N GLY A 254 -3.18 -26.86 -22.74
CA GLY A 254 -4.45 -27.59 -22.67
C GLY A 254 -4.97 -27.90 -24.06
#